data_AF-A0A949I0W2-F1
#
_entry.id   AF-A0A949I0W2-F1
#
_cell.length_a   1.000
_cell.length_b   1.000
_cell.length_c   1.000
_cell.angle_alpha   90.00
_cell.angle_beta   90.00
_cell.angle_gamma   90.00
#
_symmetry.space_group_name_H-M   'P 1'
#
loop_
_entity.id
_entity.type
_entity.pdbx_description
1 polymer ?
#
loop_
_entity_poly.entity_id
_entity_poly.type
_entity_poly.pdbx_seq_one_letter_code
_entity_poly.pdbx_strand_id
1 'polypeptide(L)'
;ALCELLSMNSAVELPSDAAQIAMHSYAQVKTRLLTAICNSSNARRLLAIPELADDVPFCLQRDTHPVVAALDPAGRLRAIPRLPRPPFQKF
;
A
#
# COMPACT_ATOMS: atom_id res chain seq x y z
N ALA A 1 -2.39 5.16 -4.92
CA ALA A 1 -2.42 3.72 -4.63
C ALA A 1 -2.74 2.96 -5.92
N LEU A 2 -2.50 1.65 -5.99
CA LEU A 2 -2.76 0.84 -7.20
C LEU A 2 -4.21 0.97 -7.69
N CYS A 3 -5.18 0.96 -6.79
CA CYS A 3 -6.60 1.10 -7.16
C CYS A 3 -6.91 2.46 -7.82
N GLU A 4 -6.30 3.56 -7.35
CA GLU A 4 -6.45 4.87 -8.00
C GLU A 4 -5.89 4.84 -9.44
N LEU A 5 -4.80 4.11 -9.68
CA LEU A 5 -4.23 3.94 -11.03
C LEU A 5 -5.12 3.05 -11.91
N LEU A 6 -5.69 1.98 -11.34
CA LEU A 6 -6.59 1.08 -12.06
C LEU A 6 -7.92 1.76 -12.41
N SER A 7 -8.45 2.62 -11.53
CA SER A 7 -9.67 3.39 -11.81
C SER A 7 -9.53 4.41 -12.94
N MET A 8 -8.30 4.82 -13.26
CA MET A 8 -8.00 5.71 -14.39
C MET A 8 -7.87 4.94 -15.71
N ASN A 9 -7.87 3.61 -15.69
CA ASN A 9 -7.79 2.76 -16.86
C ASN A 9 -9.16 2.16 -17.17
N SER A 10 -9.83 2.70 -18.19
CA SER A 10 -11.16 2.28 -18.66
C SER A 10 -11.23 0.84 -19.20
N ALA A 11 -10.09 0.16 -19.33
CA ALA A 11 -10.02 -1.25 -19.74
C ALA A 11 -10.07 -2.25 -18.56
N VAL A 12 -10.09 -1.79 -17.31
CA VAL A 12 -10.14 -2.65 -16.11
C VAL A 12 -11.60 -2.77 -15.66
N GLU A 13 -12.07 -3.99 -15.44
CA GLU A 13 -13.38 -4.23 -14.81
C GLU A 13 -13.51 -3.45 -13.51
N LEU A 14 -14.74 -3.02 -13.19
CA LEU A 14 -15.02 -2.28 -11.97
C LEU A 14 -14.48 -3.04 -10.75
N PRO A 15 -13.71 -2.38 -9.86
CA PRO A 15 -13.21 -3.02 -8.65
C PRO A 15 -14.37 -3.54 -7.80
N SER A 16 -14.17 -4.67 -7.12
CA SER A 16 -15.15 -5.20 -6.16
C SER A 16 -15.49 -4.19 -5.07
N ASP A 17 -16.65 -4.33 -4.42
CA ASP A 17 -17.07 -3.43 -3.34
C ASP A 17 -16.02 -3.27 -2.24
N ALA A 18 -15.35 -4.38 -1.88
CA ALA A 18 -14.26 -4.36 -0.91
C ALA A 18 -13.09 -3.47 -1.37
N ALA A 19 -12.71 -3.54 -2.64
CA ALA A 19 -11.68 -2.69 -3.22
C ALA A 19 -12.12 -1.22 -3.28
N GLN A 20 -13.40 -0.95 -3.58
CA GLN A 20 -13.95 0.41 -3.56
C GLN A 20 -13.93 1.02 -2.15
N ILE A 21 -14.38 0.27 -1.13
CA ILE A 21 -14.35 0.70 0.27
C ILE A 21 -12.92 0.98 0.72
N ALA A 22 -11.97 0.09 0.40
CA ALA A 22 -10.57 0.27 0.75
C ALA A 22 -9.98 1.52 0.08
N MET A 23 -10.28 1.74 -1.20
CA MET A 23 -9.84 2.91 -1.95
C MET A 23 -10.39 4.20 -1.36
N HIS A 24 -11.69 4.25 -1.07
CA HIS A 24 -12.34 5.41 -0.47
C HIS A 24 -11.77 5.72 0.92
N SER A 25 -11.64 4.70 1.77
CA SER A 25 -11.07 4.84 3.12
C SER A 25 -9.64 5.36 3.07
N TYR A 26 -8.81 4.83 2.17
CA TYR A 26 -7.44 5.30 1.98
C TYR A 26 -7.39 6.76 1.49
N ALA A 27 -8.21 7.12 0.50
CA ALA A 27 -8.22 8.45 -0.09
C ALA A 27 -8.50 9.56 0.94
N GLN A 28 -9.35 9.28 1.94
CA GLN A 28 -9.68 10.21 3.03
C GLN A 28 -8.51 10.50 3.97
N VAL A 29 -7.58 9.56 4.15
CA VAL A 29 -6.50 9.67 5.15
C VAL A 29 -5.09 9.65 4.57
N LYS A 30 -4.94 9.62 3.23
CA LYS A 30 -3.66 9.41 2.54
C LYS A 30 -2.51 10.36 2.91
N THR A 31 -2.84 11.57 3.39
CA THR A 31 -1.85 12.57 3.85
C THR A 31 -1.53 12.49 5.34
N ARG A 32 -2.29 11.68 6.10
CA ARG A 32 -2.21 11.52 7.56
C ARG A 32 -2.25 10.05 7.98
N LEU A 33 -1.58 9.19 7.20
CA LEU A 33 -1.64 7.73 7.36
C LEU A 33 -1.22 7.25 8.75
N LEU A 34 -0.14 7.79 9.31
CA LEU A 34 0.32 7.44 10.65
C LEU A 34 -0.76 7.70 11.70
N THR A 35 -1.34 8.91 11.71
CA THR A 35 -2.43 9.25 12.62
C THR A 35 -3.64 8.32 12.46
N ALA A 36 -4.00 7.97 11.23
CA ALA A 36 -5.11 7.06 10.98
C ALA A 36 -4.83 5.63 11.47
N ILE A 37 -3.63 5.10 11.19
CA ILE A 37 -3.24 3.73 11.53
C ILE A 37 -3.04 3.53 13.04
N CYS A 38 -2.59 4.55 13.78
CA CYS A 38 -2.48 4.48 15.24
C CYS A 38 -3.82 4.16 15.93
N ASN A 39 -4.97 4.39 15.27
CA ASN A 39 -6.29 4.01 15.79
C ASN A 39 -6.67 2.54 15.54
N SER A 40 -5.84 1.76 14.83
CA SER A 40 -6.08 0.33 14.63
C SER A 40 -5.66 -0.48 15.86
N SER A 41 -6.32 -1.60 16.11
CA SER A 41 -5.97 -2.49 17.23
C SER A 41 -4.54 -3.03 17.12
N ASN A 42 -4.08 -3.34 15.90
CA ASN A 42 -2.72 -3.85 15.70
C ASN A 42 -1.66 -2.78 15.94
N ALA A 43 -1.85 -1.54 15.47
CA ALA A 43 -0.89 -0.47 15.73
C ALA A 43 -0.79 -0.16 17.22
N ARG A 44 -1.93 -0.07 17.94
CA ARG A 44 -1.91 0.12 19.40
C ARG A 44 -1.13 -0.98 20.12
N ARG A 45 -1.31 -2.23 19.70
CA ARG A 45 -0.57 -3.37 20.25
C ARG A 45 0.93 -3.26 19.99
N LEU A 46 1.34 -2.91 18.76
CA LEU A 46 2.76 -2.77 18.40
C LEU A 46 3.42 -1.58 19.10
N LEU A 47 2.73 -0.43 19.19
CA LEU A 47 3.21 0.76 19.90
C LEU A 47 3.39 0.53 21.40
N ALA A 48 2.70 -0.44 21.99
CA ALA A 48 2.86 -0.82 23.39
C ALA A 48 4.06 -1.75 23.64
N ILE A 49 4.71 -2.25 22.59
CA ILE A 49 5.91 -3.10 22.67
C ILE A 49 7.11 -2.20 22.29
N PRO A 50 7.97 -1.79 23.25
CA PRO A 50 9.04 -0.82 22.99
C PRO A 50 9.94 -1.19 21.81
N GLU A 51 10.24 -2.48 21.64
CA GLU A 51 11.09 -3.00 20.57
C GLU A 51 10.46 -2.92 19.17
N LEU A 52 9.13 -2.73 19.09
CA LEU A 52 8.36 -2.70 17.84
C LEU A 52 7.69 -1.34 17.59
N ALA A 53 7.82 -0.39 18.52
CA ALA A 53 7.13 0.89 18.42
C ALA A 53 7.56 1.69 17.19
N ASP A 54 8.86 1.66 16.87
CA ASP A 54 9.44 2.35 15.72
C ASP A 54 9.08 1.69 14.38
N ASP A 55 8.66 0.41 14.38
CA ASP A 55 8.24 -0.30 13.17
C ASP A 55 6.95 0.30 12.59
N VAL A 56 6.07 0.86 13.43
CA VAL A 56 4.79 1.43 12.98
C VAL A 56 5.00 2.61 12.04
N PRO A 57 5.73 3.69 12.41
CA PRO A 57 6.05 4.77 11.48
C PRO A 57 6.99 4.32 10.36
N PHE A 58 7.93 3.40 10.61
CA PHE A 58 8.83 2.89 9.57
C PHE A 58 8.07 2.16 8.44
N CYS A 59 7.15 1.26 8.77
CA CYS A 59 6.36 0.50 7.80
C CYS A 59 5.37 1.35 6.99
N LEU A 60 5.07 2.58 7.43
CA LEU A 60 4.15 3.49 6.75
C LEU A 60 4.83 4.42 5.74
N GLN A 61 6.16 4.33 5.62
CA GLN A 61 6.89 5.03 4.56
C GLN A 61 6.44 4.52 3.19
N ARG A 62 6.37 5.43 2.22
CA ARG A 62 5.83 5.13 0.89
C ARG A 62 6.90 5.25 -0.18
N ASP A 63 6.88 4.29 -1.12
CA ASP A 63 7.75 4.29 -2.30
C ASP A 63 9.27 4.38 -1.97
N THR A 64 9.70 3.85 -0.83
CA THR A 64 11.11 3.90 -0.37
C THR A 64 12.03 2.88 -1.03
N HIS A 65 11.48 1.76 -1.49
CA HIS A 65 12.24 0.69 -2.15
C HIS A 65 11.68 0.39 -3.53
N PRO A 66 12.50 0.35 -4.60
CA PRO A 66 12.06 0.06 -5.97
C PRO A 66 11.98 -1.46 -6.25
N VAL A 67 11.54 -2.25 -5.27
CA VAL A 67 11.52 -3.72 -5.35
C VAL A 67 10.11 -4.23 -5.11
N VAL A 68 9.67 -5.20 -5.92
CA VAL A 68 8.49 -6.00 -5.67
C VAL A 68 8.96 -7.41 -5.32
N ALA A 69 8.62 -7.91 -4.13
CA ALA A 69 8.89 -9.29 -3.76
C ALA A 69 7.76 -10.19 -4.26
N ALA A 70 8.10 -11.27 -4.96
CA ALA A 70 7.18 -12.32 -5.35
C ALA A 70 7.51 -13.63 -4.65
N LEU A 71 6.48 -14.31 -4.19
CA LEU A 71 6.58 -15.65 -3.63
C LEU A 71 6.42 -16.68 -4.75
N ASP A 72 7.42 -17.53 -4.95
CA ASP A 72 7.34 -18.61 -5.92
C ASP A 72 6.57 -19.83 -5.37
N PRO A 73 6.11 -20.77 -6.21
CA PRO A 73 5.37 -21.96 -5.77
C PRO A 73 6.14 -22.87 -4.81
N ALA A 74 7.47 -22.72 -4.73
CA ALA A 74 8.33 -23.45 -3.79
C ALA A 74 8.52 -22.69 -2.46
N GLY A 75 7.80 -21.58 -2.25
CA GLY A 75 7.85 -20.78 -1.03
C GLY A 75 9.07 -19.85 -0.94
N ARG A 76 9.79 -19.61 -2.04
CA ARG A 76 10.97 -18.71 -2.05
C ARG A 76 10.60 -17.31 -2.52
N LEU A 77 11.17 -16.31 -1.86
CA LEU A 77 11.04 -14.91 -2.28
C LEU A 77 12.01 -14.58 -3.41
N ARG A 78 11.52 -13.87 -4.42
CA ARG A 78 12.31 -13.34 -5.54
C ARG A 78 12.00 -11.87 -5.73
N ALA A 79 13.03 -11.06 -5.97
CA ALA A 79 12.84 -9.68 -6.39
C ALA A 79 12.42 -9.67 -7.88
N ILE A 80 11.29 -9.03 -8.16
CA ILE A 80 10.85 -8.72 -9.52
C ILE A 80 11.24 -7.26 -9.81
N PRO A 81 11.91 -6.99 -10.96
CA PRO A 81 12.17 -5.63 -11.39
C PRO A 81 10.87 -4.85 -11.50
N ARG A 82 10.79 -3.69 -10.83
CA ARG A 82 9.73 -2.73 -11.09
C ARG A 82 9.92 -2.21 -12.52
N LEU A 83 9.01 -2.51 -13.44
CA LEU A 83 8.98 -1.83 -14.73
C LEU A 83 8.91 -0.32 -14.49
N PRO A 84 9.65 0.50 -15.26
CA PRO A 84 9.57 1.96 -15.12
C PRO A 84 8.10 2.38 -15.24
N ARG A 85 7.66 3.25 -14.32
CA ARG A 85 6.31 3.83 -14.37
C ARG A 85 6.19 4.50 -15.75
N PRO A 86 5.24 4.12 -16.62
CA PRO A 86 5.09 4.79 -17.91
C PRO A 86 4.89 6.29 -17.66
N PRO A 87 5.44 7.17 -18.52
CA PRO A 87 5.26 8.60 -18.37
C PRO A 87 3.76 8.90 -18.32
N PHE A 88 3.34 9.77 -17.41
CA PHE A 88 1.97 10.30 -17.38
C PHE A 88 1.67 10.93 -18.74
N GLN A 89 0.87 10.26 -19.58
CA GLN A 89 0.24 10.91 -20.73
C GLN A 89 -0.83 11.84 -20.15
N LYS A 90 -0.57 13.14 -20.25
CA LYS A 90 -1.59 14.17 -20.06
C LYS A 90 -2.62 13.97 -21.18
N PHE A 91 -3.86 13.67 -20.82
CA PHE A 91 -5.02 13.93 -21.66
C PHE A 91 -5.65 15.24 -21.20
#